data_AF-A0A3B4A7C5-F1
#
_entry.id   AF-A0A3B4A7C5-F1
#
_cell.length_a   1.000
_cell.length_b   1.000
_cell.length_c   1.000
_cell.angle_alpha   90.00
_cell.angle_beta   90.00
_cell.angle_gamma   90.00
#
_symmetry.space_group_name_H-M   'P 1'
#
loop_
_entity.id
_entity.type
_entity.pdbx_description
1 polymer ?
#
loop_
_entity_poly.entity_id
_entity_poly.type
_entity_poly.pdbx_seq_one_letter_code
_entity_poly.pdbx_strand_id
1 'polypeptide(L)'
;MEVSWGSDGSQREVLSVEFLVIVTTQSSNKTKKMIKFGQQPPKHYGITSAISLAPPRDIDHQYTDKLCDAMKPFGVFEDEEELNHRLAVLGKLNNLVKEWIAEISEAKNLPPSAISCVGGKIFTFGSYRLGVHTKGADIDALCVAPRHVERTDFFQSFFEKLKQLEEIKDLRAVEDAFVPVIKFKFDGIEIDLLFARLALQSIPDNLDLRGDSILRNLDIRCIRSLNAPFIQVIKMFISILAFYNSKLLLTIPISG
;
A
#
# COMPACT_ATOMS: atom_id res chain seq x y z
N MET A 1 -3.51 -11.47 12.97
CA MET A 1 -4.78 -10.88 13.42
C MET A 1 -5.44 -10.30 12.19
N GLU A 2 -6.48 -10.99 11.74
CA GLU A 2 -7.32 -10.62 10.59
C GLU A 2 -8.33 -9.59 11.10
N VAL A 3 -8.40 -8.42 10.45
CA VAL A 3 -9.42 -7.41 10.78
C VAL A 3 -10.53 -7.55 9.75
N SER A 4 -11.67 -8.07 10.19
CA SER A 4 -12.92 -8.11 9.43
C SER A 4 -13.49 -6.70 9.36
N TRP A 5 -13.85 -6.24 8.15
CA TRP A 5 -14.41 -4.91 7.92
C TRP A 5 -15.92 -4.92 8.19
N GLY A 6 -16.33 -4.27 9.27
CA GLY A 6 -17.73 -3.95 9.53
C GLY A 6 -18.24 -2.82 8.64
N SER A 7 -19.53 -2.87 8.31
CA SER A 7 -20.24 -2.01 7.36
C SER A 7 -20.70 -0.66 7.95
N ASP A 8 -19.83 0.05 8.68
CA ASP A 8 -20.16 1.37 9.24
C ASP A 8 -19.11 2.41 8.82
N GLY A 9 -19.55 3.39 8.03
CA GLY A 9 -18.72 4.45 7.43
C GLY A 9 -18.10 5.40 8.45
N SER A 10 -18.70 5.54 9.64
CA SER A 10 -18.20 6.45 10.68
C SER A 10 -16.88 5.97 11.32
N GLN A 11 -16.52 4.69 11.19
CA GLN A 11 -15.25 4.16 11.71
C GLN A 11 -14.07 4.30 10.73
N ARG A 12 -14.33 4.61 9.45
CA ARG A 12 -13.28 4.66 8.41
C ARG A 12 -12.59 6.02 8.30
N GLU A 13 -13.30 7.12 8.56
CA GLU A 13 -12.69 8.46 8.67
C GLU A 13 -11.70 8.53 9.86
N VAL A 14 -12.01 7.83 10.96
CA VAL A 14 -11.15 7.77 12.14
C VAL A 14 -9.82 7.09 11.81
N LEU A 15 -9.79 6.07 10.94
CA LEU A 15 -8.57 5.31 10.61
C LEU A 15 -7.59 6.06 9.70
N SER A 16 -8.06 6.95 8.83
CA SER A 16 -7.20 7.75 7.94
C SER A 16 -6.53 8.90 8.70
N VAL A 17 -7.24 9.49 9.67
CA VAL A 17 -6.65 10.48 10.59
C VAL A 17 -5.81 9.80 11.66
N GLU A 18 -6.21 8.62 12.15
CA GLU A 18 -5.37 7.82 13.04
C GLU A 18 -4.08 7.38 12.36
N PHE A 19 -4.01 7.07 11.06
CA PHE A 19 -2.72 6.71 10.45
C PHE A 19 -1.71 7.87 10.42
N LEU A 20 -2.20 9.12 10.30
CA LEU A 20 -1.39 10.33 10.43
C LEU A 20 -1.02 10.62 11.91
N VAL A 21 -1.86 10.21 12.86
CA VAL A 21 -1.69 10.43 14.31
C VAL A 21 -0.96 9.26 15.02
N ILE A 22 -0.96 8.05 14.47
CA ILE A 22 -0.34 6.83 15.02
C ILE A 22 1.19 6.93 14.99
N VAL A 23 1.76 7.84 14.18
CA VAL A 23 3.19 8.20 14.29
C VAL A 23 3.49 8.94 15.61
N THR A 24 2.47 9.41 16.35
CA THR A 24 2.66 10.23 17.55
C THR A 24 1.98 9.75 18.83
N THR A 25 1.03 8.81 18.84
CA THR A 25 0.35 8.46 20.10
C THR A 25 -0.12 7.01 20.17
N GLN A 26 0.33 6.26 21.17
CA GLN A 26 -0.36 5.05 21.64
C GLN A 26 -1.09 5.32 22.97
N SER A 27 -2.22 4.60 23.12
CA SER A 27 -3.02 4.33 24.34
C SER A 27 -4.12 5.36 24.68
N SER A 28 -5.32 5.02 25.15
CA SER A 28 -5.93 3.79 25.67
C SER A 28 -7.43 4.04 25.97
N ASN A 29 -8.28 3.00 26.00
CA ASN A 29 -9.39 2.77 26.97
C ASN A 29 -10.19 1.50 26.54
N LYS A 30 -10.75 0.59 27.36
CA LYS A 30 -10.72 0.24 28.80
C LYS A 30 -11.49 -1.10 28.93
N THR A 31 -10.97 -2.10 29.65
CA THR A 31 -11.76 -2.90 30.63
C THR A 31 -10.83 -3.72 31.52
N LYS A 32 -11.05 -3.63 32.84
CA LYS A 32 -10.26 -4.27 33.91
C LYS A 32 -10.59 -5.77 34.00
N LYS A 33 -9.57 -6.62 33.89
CA LYS A 33 -9.49 -7.89 34.61
C LYS A 33 -8.02 -8.17 34.94
N MET A 34 -7.70 -8.22 36.24
CA MET A 34 -6.35 -8.48 36.74
C MET A 34 -5.94 -9.93 36.43
N ILE A 35 -4.94 -10.09 35.55
CA ILE A 35 -4.10 -11.29 35.52
C ILE A 35 -2.64 -10.81 35.53
N LYS A 36 -1.88 -11.20 36.57
CA LYS A 36 -0.44 -10.94 36.67
C LYS A 36 0.27 -11.75 35.60
N PHE A 37 0.90 -11.09 34.64
CA PHE A 37 1.94 -11.66 33.77
C PHE A 37 3.23 -10.86 33.95
N GLY A 38 4.37 -11.58 34.00
CA GLY A 38 5.70 -11.03 34.19
C GLY A 38 6.00 -9.90 33.22
N GLN A 39 6.64 -8.84 33.73
CA GLN A 39 6.96 -7.64 32.98
C GLN A 39 7.94 -7.96 31.85
N GLN A 40 7.45 -8.03 30.62
CA GLN A 40 8.30 -7.83 29.45
C GLN A 40 8.60 -6.33 29.33
N PRO A 41 9.84 -5.95 28.96
CA PRO A 41 10.19 -4.54 28.80
C PRO A 41 9.32 -3.89 27.71
N PRO A 42 8.96 -2.61 27.86
CA PRO A 42 8.17 -1.89 26.88
C PRO A 42 8.85 -1.95 25.51
N LYS A 43 8.09 -2.39 24.50
CA LYS A 43 8.55 -2.49 23.12
C LYS A 43 8.86 -1.09 22.60
N HIS A 44 10.14 -0.79 22.37
CA HIS A 44 10.58 0.46 21.72
C HIS A 44 10.97 0.18 20.27
N TYR A 45 10.83 1.19 19.42
CA TYR A 45 11.16 1.11 17.99
C TYR A 45 12.40 1.97 17.69
N GLY A 46 13.30 1.45 16.86
CA GLY A 46 14.58 2.10 16.54
C GLY A 46 15.77 1.53 17.31
N ILE A 47 16.98 1.97 16.94
CA ILE A 47 18.25 1.53 17.56
C ILE A 47 18.63 2.34 18.82
N THR A 48 17.94 3.44 19.08
CA THR A 48 18.14 4.31 20.24
C THR A 48 16.88 4.41 21.08
N SER A 49 17.02 4.82 22.35
CA SER A 49 15.88 5.13 23.21
C SER A 49 15.08 6.33 22.69
N ALA A 50 13.80 6.39 23.07
CA ALA A 50 12.93 7.53 22.74
C ALA A 50 13.42 8.81 23.41
N ILE A 51 13.32 9.94 22.70
CA ILE A 51 13.67 11.27 23.24
C ILE A 51 12.68 11.70 24.32
N SER A 52 11.38 11.40 24.13
CA SER A 52 10.31 11.66 25.09
C SER A 52 9.25 10.57 24.99
N LEU A 53 8.68 10.20 26.13
CA LEU A 53 7.51 9.33 26.25
C LEU A 53 6.28 10.09 26.74
N ALA A 54 6.34 11.42 26.79
CA ALA A 54 5.24 12.25 27.25
C ALA A 54 4.06 12.18 26.25
N PRO A 55 2.83 11.90 26.71
CA PRO A 55 1.66 11.94 25.85
C PRO A 55 1.31 13.38 25.46
N PRO A 56 0.51 13.59 24.39
CA PRO A 56 0.01 14.90 24.03
C PRO A 56 -0.86 15.47 25.14
N ARG A 57 -0.86 16.79 25.25
CA ARG A 57 -1.74 17.55 26.14
C ARG A 57 -2.97 18.02 25.35
N ASP A 58 -3.99 18.47 26.06
CA ASP A 58 -5.23 18.99 25.45
C ASP A 58 -4.98 20.12 24.43
N ILE A 59 -3.96 20.95 24.67
CA ILE A 59 -3.58 22.01 23.72
C ILE A 59 -2.97 21.45 22.42
N ASP A 60 -2.27 20.33 22.49
CA ASP A 60 -1.66 19.68 21.32
C ASP A 60 -2.75 19.07 20.43
N HIS A 61 -3.84 18.56 21.03
CA HIS A 61 -5.05 18.13 20.30
C HIS A 61 -5.73 19.30 19.58
N GLN A 62 -5.93 20.43 20.25
CA GLN A 62 -6.50 21.63 19.61
C GLN A 62 -5.66 22.14 18.44
N TYR A 63 -4.33 22.05 18.52
CA TYR A 63 -3.46 22.42 17.41
C TYR A 63 -3.50 21.39 16.27
N THR A 64 -3.69 20.11 16.59
CA THR A 64 -3.89 19.07 15.59
C THR A 64 -5.17 19.33 14.78
N ASP A 65 -6.27 19.68 15.45
CA ASP A 65 -7.53 20.02 14.78
C ASP A 65 -7.37 21.24 13.86
N LYS A 66 -6.70 22.30 14.36
CA LYS A 66 -6.39 23.49 13.55
C LYS A 66 -5.52 23.17 12.34
N LEU A 67 -4.57 22.24 12.48
CA LEU A 67 -3.76 21.79 11.36
C LEU A 67 -4.61 21.06 10.31
N CYS A 68 -5.47 20.14 10.74
CA CYS A 68 -6.41 19.45 9.86
C CYS A 68 -7.30 20.44 9.11
N ASP A 69 -7.88 21.42 9.81
CA ASP A 69 -8.73 22.45 9.21
C ASP A 69 -7.96 23.33 8.22
N ALA A 70 -6.73 23.71 8.53
CA ALA A 70 -5.87 24.46 7.62
C ALA A 70 -5.47 23.66 6.37
N MET A 71 -5.46 22.32 6.45
CA MET A 71 -5.08 21.44 5.35
C MET A 71 -6.24 21.13 4.39
N LYS A 72 -7.49 21.15 4.86
CA LYS A 72 -8.69 20.86 4.04
C LYS A 72 -8.76 21.65 2.72
N PRO A 73 -8.51 22.98 2.67
CA PRO A 73 -8.61 23.76 1.44
C PRO A 73 -7.59 23.35 0.36
N PHE A 74 -6.52 22.66 0.74
CA PHE A 74 -5.47 22.21 -0.18
C PHE A 74 -5.79 20.86 -0.83
N GLY A 75 -6.96 20.26 -0.57
CA GLY A 75 -7.38 19.01 -1.21
C GLY A 75 -6.52 17.81 -0.83
N VAL A 76 -5.91 17.83 0.36
CA VAL A 76 -5.03 16.75 0.82
C VAL A 76 -5.77 15.49 1.25
N PHE A 77 -7.07 15.62 1.53
CA PHE A 77 -7.95 14.51 1.90
C PHE A 77 -8.80 14.14 0.70
N GLU A 78 -8.81 12.85 0.38
CA GLU A 78 -9.67 12.29 -0.67
C GLU A 78 -11.10 12.07 -0.15
N ASP A 79 -12.08 12.24 -1.03
CA ASP A 79 -13.50 12.07 -0.64
C ASP A 79 -13.87 10.58 -0.59
N GLU A 80 -14.89 10.22 0.19
CA GLU A 80 -15.33 8.83 0.33
C GLU A 80 -15.78 8.21 -1.01
N GLU A 81 -16.39 9.01 -1.89
CA GLU A 81 -16.80 8.58 -3.22
C GLU A 81 -15.58 8.20 -4.09
N GLU A 82 -14.53 9.02 -4.09
CA GLU A 82 -13.28 8.75 -4.82
C GLU A 82 -12.57 7.51 -4.24
N LEU A 83 -12.55 7.36 -2.91
CA LEU A 83 -11.99 6.18 -2.26
C LEU A 83 -12.72 4.89 -2.66
N ASN A 84 -14.06 4.91 -2.64
CA ASN A 84 -14.88 3.78 -3.06
C ASN A 84 -14.68 3.45 -4.54
N HIS A 85 -14.52 4.47 -5.38
CA HIS A 85 -14.19 4.31 -6.80
C HIS A 85 -12.86 3.59 -6.99
N ARG A 86 -11.80 4.02 -6.29
CA ARG A 86 -10.49 3.35 -6.33
C ARG A 86 -10.55 1.89 -5.86
N LEU A 87 -11.33 1.60 -4.83
CA LEU A 87 -11.53 0.23 -4.36
C LEU A 87 -12.22 -0.65 -5.41
N ALA A 88 -13.22 -0.12 -6.11
CA ALA A 88 -13.90 -0.82 -7.19
C ALA A 88 -12.95 -1.11 -8.36
N VAL A 89 -12.14 -0.12 -8.78
CA VAL A 89 -11.12 -0.27 -9.83
C VAL A 89 -10.09 -1.34 -9.44
N LEU A 90 -9.58 -1.33 -8.20
CA LEU A 90 -8.65 -2.35 -7.71
C LEU A 90 -9.27 -3.75 -7.68
N GLY A 91 -10.56 -3.86 -7.31
CA GLY A 91 -11.32 -5.10 -7.35
C GLY A 91 -11.41 -5.68 -8.77
N LYS A 92 -11.79 -4.84 -9.75
CA LYS A 92 -11.81 -5.20 -11.18
C LYS A 92 -10.42 -5.64 -11.67
N LEU A 93 -9.39 -4.86 -11.37
CA LEU A 93 -8.02 -5.17 -11.80
C LEU A 93 -7.52 -6.49 -11.19
N ASN A 94 -7.85 -6.78 -9.93
CA ASN A 94 -7.47 -8.03 -9.29
C ASN A 94 -8.14 -9.25 -9.95
N ASN A 95 -9.40 -9.11 -10.39
CA ASN A 95 -10.08 -10.16 -11.14
C ASN A 95 -9.44 -10.38 -12.51
N LEU A 96 -9.10 -9.31 -13.23
CA LEU A 96 -8.39 -9.40 -14.52
C LEU A 96 -7.06 -10.14 -14.39
N VAL A 97 -6.31 -9.90 -13.32
CA VAL A 97 -5.06 -10.62 -13.03
C VAL A 97 -5.31 -12.10 -12.77
N LYS A 98 -6.34 -12.45 -11.98
CA LYS A 98 -6.69 -13.86 -11.70
C LYS A 98 -7.11 -14.59 -12.98
N GLU A 99 -7.94 -13.97 -13.81
CA GLU A 99 -8.35 -14.51 -15.12
C GLU A 99 -7.16 -14.71 -16.04
N TRP A 100 -6.31 -13.69 -16.18
CA TRP A 100 -5.11 -13.77 -17.01
C TRP A 100 -4.16 -14.89 -16.57
N ILE A 101 -3.93 -15.04 -15.26
CA ILE A 101 -3.07 -16.12 -14.75
C ILE A 101 -3.70 -17.50 -15.04
N ALA A 102 -5.02 -17.62 -14.97
CA ALA A 102 -5.73 -18.85 -15.33
C ALA A 102 -5.55 -19.18 -16.83
N GLU A 103 -5.71 -18.19 -17.71
CA GLU A 103 -5.49 -18.32 -19.17
C GLU A 103 -4.04 -18.76 -19.48
N ILE A 104 -3.04 -18.16 -18.83
CA ILE A 104 -1.63 -18.59 -18.98
C ILE A 104 -1.40 -19.99 -18.44
N SER A 105 -2.07 -20.36 -17.36
CA SER A 105 -1.97 -21.71 -16.79
C SER A 105 -2.56 -22.77 -17.73
N GLU A 106 -3.66 -22.45 -18.39
CA GLU A 106 -4.26 -23.29 -19.42
C GLU A 106 -3.35 -23.42 -20.65
N ALA A 107 -2.80 -22.30 -21.16
CA ALA A 107 -1.88 -22.31 -22.29
C ALA A 107 -0.60 -23.13 -22.03
N LYS A 108 -0.16 -23.21 -20.77
CA LYS A 108 0.98 -24.05 -20.34
C LYS A 108 0.59 -25.49 -19.99
N ASN A 109 -0.64 -25.91 -20.33
CA ASN A 109 -1.18 -27.26 -20.14
C ASN A 109 -1.16 -27.74 -18.68
N LEU A 110 -1.40 -26.84 -17.71
CA LEU A 110 -1.57 -27.26 -16.32
C LEU A 110 -2.88 -28.05 -16.16
N PRO A 111 -2.95 -29.02 -15.22
CA PRO A 111 -4.19 -29.75 -14.95
C PRO A 111 -5.33 -28.79 -14.54
N PRO A 112 -6.59 -29.05 -14.94
CA PRO A 112 -7.72 -28.20 -14.57
C PRO A 112 -7.86 -27.97 -13.05
N SER A 113 -7.53 -28.99 -12.25
CA SER A 113 -7.51 -28.91 -10.78
C SER A 113 -6.44 -27.94 -10.22
N ALA A 114 -5.36 -27.72 -10.96
CA ALA A 114 -4.33 -26.75 -10.61
C ALA A 114 -4.73 -25.34 -11.05
N ILE A 115 -5.38 -25.20 -12.21
CA ILE A 115 -5.85 -23.92 -12.75
C ILE A 115 -6.87 -23.28 -11.79
N SER A 116 -7.82 -24.05 -11.25
CA SER A 116 -8.80 -23.51 -10.28
C SER A 116 -8.18 -22.97 -8.99
N CYS A 117 -6.95 -23.37 -8.67
CA CYS A 117 -6.26 -23.06 -7.42
C CYS A 117 -4.99 -22.22 -7.64
N VAL A 118 -4.71 -21.78 -8.87
CA VAL A 118 -3.45 -21.11 -9.21
C VAL A 118 -3.33 -19.74 -8.56
N GLY A 119 -4.47 -19.06 -8.39
CA GLY A 119 -4.58 -17.76 -7.74
C GLY A 119 -3.94 -16.64 -8.54
N GLY A 120 -3.43 -15.64 -7.82
CA GLY A 120 -2.96 -14.38 -8.35
C GLY A 120 -3.48 -13.24 -7.50
N LYS A 121 -2.65 -12.24 -7.23
CA LYS A 121 -3.05 -11.17 -6.32
C LYS A 121 -2.37 -9.86 -6.64
N ILE A 122 -3.14 -8.78 -6.48
CA ILE A 122 -2.62 -7.42 -6.50
C ILE A 122 -2.35 -6.94 -5.08
N PHE A 123 -1.19 -6.33 -4.90
CA PHE A 123 -0.81 -5.63 -3.68
C PHE A 123 -0.60 -4.16 -3.99
N THR A 124 -1.27 -3.29 -3.25
CA THR A 124 -0.99 -1.84 -3.33
C THR A 124 0.20 -1.48 -2.45
N PHE A 125 0.95 -0.48 -2.89
CA PHE A 125 2.02 0.15 -2.12
C PHE A 125 2.00 1.66 -2.30
N GLY A 126 3.08 2.36 -1.93
CA GLY A 126 3.16 3.81 -2.07
C GLY A 126 2.22 4.59 -1.16
N SER A 127 1.91 5.83 -1.56
CA SER A 127 1.07 6.77 -0.79
C SER A 127 -0.35 6.23 -0.57
N TYR A 128 -0.93 5.59 -1.58
CA TYR A 128 -2.27 5.00 -1.50
C TYR A 128 -2.38 3.94 -0.41
N ARG A 129 -1.39 3.03 -0.32
CA ARG A 129 -1.38 2.00 0.72
C ARG A 129 -1.22 2.57 2.14
N LEU A 130 -0.61 3.75 2.25
CA LEU A 130 -0.33 4.42 3.51
C LEU A 130 -1.46 5.38 3.93
N GLY A 131 -2.48 5.57 3.09
CA GLY A 131 -3.62 6.43 3.39
C GLY A 131 -3.27 7.93 3.40
N VAL A 132 -2.16 8.31 2.75
CA VAL A 132 -1.71 9.72 2.66
C VAL A 132 -1.68 10.21 1.21
N HIS A 133 -2.32 9.49 0.29
CA HIS A 133 -2.50 9.94 -1.07
C HIS A 133 -3.45 11.14 -1.12
N THR A 134 -3.22 12.00 -2.11
CA THR A 134 -4.05 13.19 -2.35
C THR A 134 -4.98 12.95 -3.54
N LYS A 135 -5.95 13.83 -3.75
CA LYS A 135 -6.85 13.73 -4.90
C LYS A 135 -6.07 13.71 -6.21
N GLY A 136 -6.43 12.79 -7.10
CA GLY A 136 -5.76 12.61 -8.38
C GLY A 136 -4.40 11.90 -8.32
N ALA A 137 -3.93 11.47 -7.14
CA ALA A 137 -2.73 10.64 -7.05
C ALA A 137 -2.91 9.29 -7.76
N ASP A 138 -1.81 8.73 -8.24
CA ASP A 138 -1.73 7.41 -8.86
C ASP A 138 -1.84 6.28 -7.83
N ILE A 139 -2.20 5.09 -8.32
CA ILE A 139 -2.14 3.85 -7.54
C ILE A 139 -0.94 3.02 -7.97
N ASP A 140 0.02 2.96 -7.07
CA ASP A 140 1.14 2.02 -7.11
C ASP A 140 0.66 0.60 -6.76
N ALA A 141 0.73 -0.32 -7.72
CA ALA A 141 0.26 -1.70 -7.58
C ALA A 141 1.30 -2.73 -8.02
N LEU A 142 1.31 -3.88 -7.37
CA LEU A 142 2.19 -5.01 -7.65
C LEU A 142 1.33 -6.24 -7.97
N CYS A 143 1.41 -6.70 -9.21
CA CYS A 143 0.88 -8.00 -9.63
C CYS A 143 1.83 -9.12 -9.18
N VAL A 144 1.32 -10.00 -8.32
CA VAL A 144 2.04 -11.17 -7.83
C VAL A 144 1.49 -12.43 -8.51
N ALA A 145 2.37 -13.12 -9.24
CA ALA A 145 2.04 -14.30 -10.02
C ALA A 145 2.90 -15.52 -9.65
N PRO A 146 2.41 -16.75 -9.90
CA PRO A 146 3.14 -17.99 -9.62
C PRO A 146 4.30 -18.23 -10.59
N ARG A 147 5.13 -19.23 -10.27
CA ARG A 147 6.44 -19.47 -10.90
C ARG A 147 6.41 -19.70 -12.40
N HIS A 148 5.31 -20.22 -12.94
CA HIS A 148 5.17 -20.52 -14.36
C HIS A 148 4.74 -19.31 -15.18
N VAL A 149 4.32 -18.21 -14.55
CA VAL A 149 3.98 -16.96 -15.25
C VAL A 149 5.25 -16.11 -15.38
N GLU A 150 5.64 -15.79 -16.60
CA GLU A 150 6.87 -15.07 -16.89
C GLU A 150 6.64 -13.56 -17.02
N ARG A 151 7.73 -12.80 -16.94
CA ARG A 151 7.69 -11.34 -17.13
C ARG A 151 7.30 -10.97 -18.57
N THR A 152 7.72 -11.80 -19.52
CA THR A 152 7.31 -11.72 -20.93
C THR A 152 5.81 -11.89 -21.08
N ASP A 153 5.20 -12.85 -20.37
CA ASP A 153 3.75 -13.03 -20.35
C ASP A 153 3.05 -11.74 -19.85
N PHE A 154 3.60 -11.09 -18.81
CA PHE A 154 3.06 -9.83 -18.27
C PHE A 154 3.10 -8.67 -19.29
N PHE A 155 4.23 -8.47 -19.99
CA PHE A 155 4.35 -7.37 -20.95
C PHE A 155 3.72 -7.65 -22.32
N GLN A 156 3.40 -8.91 -22.62
CA GLN A 156 2.77 -9.30 -23.89
C GLN A 156 1.29 -9.63 -23.68
N SER A 157 1.00 -10.79 -23.10
CA SER A 157 -0.37 -11.30 -23.00
C SER A 157 -1.26 -10.45 -22.09
N PHE A 158 -0.76 -10.04 -20.92
CA PHE A 158 -1.55 -9.19 -20.02
C PHE A 158 -1.72 -7.78 -20.59
N PHE A 159 -0.67 -7.23 -21.22
CA PHE A 159 -0.75 -5.95 -21.91
C PHE A 159 -1.82 -5.94 -23.01
N GLU A 160 -1.87 -6.97 -23.86
CA GLU A 160 -2.91 -7.09 -24.89
C GLU A 160 -4.30 -7.32 -24.27
N LYS A 161 -4.41 -8.05 -23.15
CA LYS A 161 -5.69 -8.19 -22.42
C LYS A 161 -6.18 -6.83 -21.90
N LEU A 162 -5.30 -6.00 -21.32
CA LEU A 162 -5.66 -4.66 -20.85
C LEU A 162 -6.09 -3.75 -22.02
N LYS A 163 -5.41 -3.85 -23.16
CA LYS A 163 -5.69 -3.04 -24.36
C LYS A 163 -7.07 -3.29 -24.96
N GLN A 164 -7.67 -4.47 -24.72
CA GLN A 164 -9.01 -4.81 -25.21
C GLN A 164 -10.14 -4.19 -24.37
N LEU A 165 -9.84 -3.62 -23.21
CA LEU A 165 -10.85 -3.06 -22.31
C LEU A 165 -11.08 -1.57 -22.61
N GLU A 166 -12.31 -1.18 -22.92
CA GLU A 166 -12.68 0.22 -23.22
C GLU A 166 -12.45 1.18 -22.03
N GLU A 167 -12.50 0.64 -20.81
CA GLU A 167 -12.26 1.39 -19.57
C GLU A 167 -10.77 1.77 -19.38
N ILE A 168 -9.86 1.14 -20.14
CA ILE A 168 -8.42 1.36 -20.06
C ILE A 168 -7.99 2.38 -21.12
N LYS A 169 -7.31 3.43 -20.65
CA LYS A 169 -6.76 4.51 -21.47
C LYS A 169 -5.27 4.70 -21.16
N ASP A 170 -4.56 5.40 -22.03
CA ASP A 170 -3.15 5.78 -21.84
C ASP A 170 -2.21 4.61 -21.50
N LEU A 171 -2.52 3.41 -22.02
CA LEU A 171 -1.77 2.18 -21.77
C LEU A 171 -0.38 2.24 -22.41
N ARG A 172 0.66 2.06 -21.58
CA ARG A 172 2.06 2.01 -22.00
C ARG A 172 2.88 1.06 -21.15
N ALA A 173 3.81 0.35 -21.76
CA ALA A 173 4.77 -0.51 -21.07
C ALA A 173 6.16 0.13 -21.07
N VAL A 174 6.87 0.02 -19.95
CA VAL A 174 8.26 0.45 -19.81
C VAL A 174 9.08 -0.73 -19.28
N GLU A 175 9.60 -1.55 -20.19
CA GLU A 175 10.31 -2.78 -19.85
C GLU A 175 11.77 -2.56 -19.46
N ASP A 176 12.44 -1.58 -20.08
CA ASP A 176 13.87 -1.31 -19.92
C ASP A 176 14.22 -0.43 -18.71
N ALA A 177 13.22 -0.06 -17.89
CA ALA A 177 13.44 0.71 -16.68
C ALA A 177 14.09 -0.12 -15.57
N PHE A 178 14.68 0.58 -14.58
CA PHE A 178 15.26 -0.07 -13.39
C PHE A 178 14.25 -0.98 -12.65
N VAL A 179 12.98 -0.57 -12.62
CA VAL A 179 11.82 -1.37 -12.23
C VAL A 179 10.84 -1.39 -13.40
N PRO A 180 10.67 -2.52 -14.10
CA PRO A 180 9.75 -2.62 -15.23
C PRO A 180 8.29 -2.44 -14.78
N VAL A 181 7.53 -1.64 -15.53
CA VAL A 181 6.17 -1.19 -15.16
C VAL A 181 5.25 -1.10 -16.38
N ILE A 182 3.98 -1.47 -16.21
CA ILE A 182 2.89 -1.09 -17.13
C ILE A 182 2.13 0.05 -16.48
N LYS A 183 1.99 1.17 -17.21
CA LYS A 183 1.27 2.36 -16.76
C LYS A 183 0.01 2.52 -17.60
N PHE A 184 -1.12 2.81 -16.98
CA PHE A 184 -2.38 3.02 -17.67
C PHE A 184 -3.35 3.79 -16.79
N LYS A 185 -4.45 4.24 -17.39
CA LYS A 185 -5.58 4.86 -16.71
C LYS A 185 -6.77 3.92 -16.76
N PHE A 186 -7.24 3.45 -15.61
CA PHE A 186 -8.41 2.58 -15.52
C PHE A 186 -9.56 3.38 -14.93
N ASP A 187 -10.61 3.61 -15.72
CA ASP A 187 -11.84 4.27 -15.27
C ASP A 187 -11.55 5.63 -14.59
N GLY A 188 -10.63 6.40 -15.19
CA GLY A 188 -10.23 7.70 -14.66
C GLY A 188 -9.02 7.70 -13.71
N ILE A 189 -8.61 6.56 -13.18
CA ILE A 189 -7.54 6.45 -12.17
C ILE A 189 -6.22 6.01 -12.81
N GLU A 190 -5.13 6.74 -12.56
CA GLU A 190 -3.79 6.36 -12.99
C GLU A 190 -3.26 5.19 -12.15
N ILE A 191 -2.73 4.17 -12.82
CA ILE A 191 -2.20 2.96 -12.19
C ILE A 191 -0.80 2.68 -12.72
N ASP A 192 0.13 2.52 -11.78
CA ASP A 192 1.48 2.04 -12.01
C ASP A 192 1.57 0.58 -11.57
N LEU A 193 1.50 -0.35 -12.53
CA LEU A 193 1.47 -1.78 -12.24
C LEU A 193 2.83 -2.44 -12.47
N LEU A 194 3.44 -2.86 -11.36
CA LEU A 194 4.65 -3.66 -11.33
C LEU A 194 4.31 -5.16 -11.39
N PHE A 195 5.32 -5.95 -11.74
CA PHE A 195 5.22 -7.42 -11.76
C PHE A 195 6.28 -8.08 -10.88
N ALA A 196 5.85 -9.04 -10.08
CA ALA A 196 6.69 -9.98 -9.35
C ALA A 196 6.19 -11.42 -9.55
N ARG A 197 7.10 -12.27 -10.01
CA ARG A 197 6.93 -13.72 -10.06
C ARG A 197 7.49 -14.34 -8.79
N LEU A 198 6.70 -15.14 -8.08
CA LEU A 198 7.17 -15.89 -6.91
C LEU A 198 7.53 -17.33 -7.27
N ALA A 199 8.44 -17.94 -6.51
CA ALA A 199 8.81 -19.35 -6.64
C ALA A 199 7.74 -20.31 -6.06
N LEU A 200 6.46 -19.97 -6.20
CA LEU A 200 5.31 -20.73 -5.72
C LEU A 200 4.52 -21.30 -6.90
N GLN A 201 3.91 -22.47 -6.72
CA GLN A 201 3.06 -23.08 -7.74
C GLN A 201 1.69 -22.40 -7.85
N SER A 202 1.20 -21.90 -6.71
CA SER A 202 -0.02 -21.11 -6.61
C SER A 202 0.20 -19.96 -5.65
N ILE A 203 -0.59 -18.90 -5.80
CA ILE A 203 -0.56 -17.71 -4.94
C ILE A 203 -1.76 -17.78 -3.98
N PRO A 204 -1.54 -18.02 -2.67
CA PRO A 204 -2.63 -18.10 -1.72
C PRO A 204 -3.21 -16.71 -1.42
N ASP A 205 -4.52 -16.62 -1.16
CA ASP A 205 -5.19 -15.34 -0.89
C ASP A 205 -4.67 -14.67 0.40
N ASN A 206 -4.20 -15.46 1.37
CA ASN A 206 -3.60 -14.98 2.63
C ASN A 206 -2.07 -14.75 2.55
N LEU A 207 -1.50 -14.68 1.34
CA LEU A 207 -0.08 -14.40 1.15
C LEU A 207 0.34 -13.08 1.82
N ASP A 208 1.37 -13.15 2.64
CA ASP A 208 1.98 -12.00 3.32
C ASP A 208 3.40 -11.75 2.78
N LEU A 209 3.59 -10.67 2.03
CA LEU A 209 4.86 -10.30 1.40
C LEU A 209 5.96 -9.83 2.37
N ARG A 210 5.69 -9.75 3.68
CA ARG A 210 6.65 -9.31 4.70
C ARG A 210 7.68 -10.37 5.09
N GLY A 211 7.48 -11.63 4.71
CA GLY A 211 8.40 -12.71 5.06
C GLY A 211 9.64 -12.75 4.17
N ASP A 212 10.83 -12.74 4.77
CA ASP A 212 12.13 -12.86 4.07
C ASP A 212 12.24 -14.12 3.18
N SER A 213 11.46 -15.16 3.47
CA SER A 213 11.42 -16.40 2.69
C SER A 213 10.89 -16.19 1.26
N ILE A 214 10.09 -15.15 1.02
CA ILE A 214 9.48 -14.85 -0.28
C ILE A 214 10.50 -14.28 -1.27
N LEU A 215 11.58 -13.67 -0.76
CA LEU A 215 12.66 -13.09 -1.57
C LEU A 215 13.66 -14.14 -2.08
N ARG A 216 13.57 -15.40 -1.63
CA ARG A 216 14.50 -16.46 -2.03
C ARG A 216 14.25 -16.87 -3.49
N ASN A 217 15.33 -16.98 -4.27
CA ASN A 217 15.34 -17.42 -5.67
C ASN A 217 14.54 -16.53 -6.64
N LEU A 218 14.40 -15.24 -6.33
CA LEU A 218 13.77 -14.27 -7.21
C LEU A 218 14.79 -13.57 -8.12
N ASP A 219 14.38 -13.26 -9.35
CA ASP A 219 15.16 -12.39 -10.24
C ASP A 219 15.34 -11.00 -9.61
N ILE A 220 16.46 -10.33 -9.89
CA ILE A 220 16.80 -9.03 -9.29
C ILE A 220 15.71 -7.97 -9.55
N ARG A 221 15.00 -8.07 -10.68
CA ARG A 221 13.88 -7.20 -11.03
C ARG A 221 12.64 -7.50 -10.18
N CYS A 222 12.39 -8.76 -9.83
CA CYS A 222 11.32 -9.13 -8.89
C CYS A 222 11.64 -8.66 -7.47
N ILE A 223 12.91 -8.77 -7.04
CA ILE A 223 13.37 -8.24 -5.74
C ILE A 223 13.16 -6.73 -5.70
N ARG A 224 13.50 -6.00 -6.77
CA ARG A 224 13.24 -4.55 -6.86
C ARG A 224 11.75 -4.22 -6.82
N SER A 225 10.90 -4.94 -7.55
CA SER A 225 9.44 -4.74 -7.49
C SER A 225 8.86 -5.02 -6.11
N LEU A 226 9.35 -6.05 -5.40
CA LEU A 226 8.93 -6.39 -4.04
C LEU A 226 9.47 -5.42 -2.99
N ASN A 227 10.64 -4.82 -3.24
CA ASN A 227 11.26 -3.82 -2.38
C ASN A 227 10.78 -2.40 -2.67
N ALA A 228 10.15 -2.13 -3.81
CA ALA A 228 9.56 -0.83 -4.13
C ALA A 228 8.59 -0.33 -3.04
N PRO A 229 7.67 -1.17 -2.51
CA PRO A 229 6.89 -0.85 -1.32
C PRO A 229 7.74 -0.35 -0.13
N PHE A 230 8.87 -0.99 0.17
CA PHE A 230 9.70 -0.65 1.32
C PHE A 230 10.54 0.62 1.12
N ILE A 231 11.10 0.81 -0.09
CA ILE A 231 11.93 1.97 -0.42
C ILE A 231 11.07 3.24 -0.50
N GLN A 232 9.85 3.15 -1.02
CA GLN A 232 8.95 4.30 -1.15
C GLN A 232 8.38 4.72 0.20
N VAL A 233 8.09 3.78 1.10
CA VAL A 233 7.75 4.07 2.51
C VAL A 233 8.88 4.84 3.20
N ILE A 234 10.15 4.42 3.04
CA ILE A 234 11.30 5.13 3.64
C ILE A 234 11.45 6.53 3.05
N LYS A 235 11.37 6.68 1.72
CA LYS A 235 11.43 8.00 1.07
C LYS A 235 10.32 8.92 1.56
N MET A 236 9.11 8.39 1.73
CA MET A 236 7.96 9.16 2.20
C MET A 236 8.09 9.52 3.69
N PHE A 237 8.54 8.60 4.54
CA PHE A 237 8.84 8.89 5.95
C PHE A 237 9.91 9.98 6.09
N ILE A 238 10.97 9.92 5.28
CA ILE A 238 12.00 10.96 5.24
C ILE A 238 11.41 12.30 4.79
N SER A 239 10.56 12.33 3.76
CA SER A 239 9.91 13.56 3.30
C SER A 239 8.95 14.15 4.35
N ILE A 240 8.19 13.31 5.05
CA ILE A 240 7.30 13.74 6.14
C ILE A 240 8.14 14.31 7.30
N LEU A 241 9.19 13.62 7.72
CA LEU A 241 10.10 14.11 8.77
C LEU A 241 10.86 15.38 8.37
N ALA A 242 11.24 15.52 7.09
CA ALA A 242 11.87 16.72 6.56
C ALA A 242 10.90 17.91 6.53
N PHE A 243 9.63 17.69 6.18
CA PHE A 243 8.59 18.70 6.23
C PHE A 243 8.36 19.19 7.68
N TYR A 244 8.28 18.27 8.64
CA TYR A 244 8.19 18.60 10.07
C TYR A 244 9.40 19.40 10.58
N ASN A 245 10.63 19.02 10.19
CA ASN A 245 11.83 19.78 10.57
C ASN A 245 11.89 21.17 9.91
N SER A 246 11.45 21.31 8.65
CA SER A 246 11.46 22.59 7.95
C SER A 246 10.49 23.63 8.54
N LYS A 247 9.35 23.18 9.09
CA LYS A 247 8.42 24.06 9.80
C LYS A 247 8.84 24.36 11.23
N LEU A 248 9.58 23.47 11.90
CA LEU A 248 10.17 23.78 13.22
C LEU A 248 11.26 24.87 13.13
N LEU A 249 11.96 24.97 11.99
CA LEU A 249 13.00 25.97 11.73
C LEU A 249 12.46 27.36 11.35
N LEU A 250 11.18 27.49 10.97
CA LEU A 250 10.60 28.76 10.51
C LEU A 250 9.81 29.53 11.59
N THR A 251 9.75 29.05 12.83
CA THR A 251 9.10 29.75 13.95
C THR A 251 10.02 29.90 15.17
N ILE A 252 11.21 30.48 14.96
CA ILE A 252 11.93 31.14 16.05
C ILE A 252 11.88 32.65 15.76
N PRO A 253 10.99 33.43 16.39
CA PRO A 253 11.11 34.88 16.35
C PRO A 253 12.33 35.25 17.19
N ILE A 254 13.41 35.67 16.52
CA ILE A 254 14.49 36.40 17.16
C ILE A 254 13.91 37.76 17.56
N SER A 255 13.50 37.87 18.82
CA SER A 255 13.04 39.14 19.39
C SER A 255 14.27 39.98 19.71
N GLY A 256 14.33 41.18 19.13
CA GLY A 256 15.17 42.29 19.57
C GLY A 256 14.34 43.31 20.33
#